data_AF-A0A5M3MAM5-F1
#
_entry.id   AF-A0A5M3MAM5-F1
#
_cell.length_a   1.000
_cell.length_b   1.000
_cell.length_c   1.000
_cell.angle_alpha   90.00
_cell.angle_beta   90.00
_cell.angle_gamma   90.00
#
_symmetry.space_group_name_H-M   'P 1'
#
loop_
_entity.id
_entity.type
_entity.pdbx_description
1 polymer ?
#
loop_
_entity_poly.entity_id
_entity_poly.type
_entity_poly.pdbx_seq_one_letter_code
_entity_poly.pdbx_strand_id
1 'polypeptide(L)'
;MKLFLASLATYLTFTSATPVRRGGDDTVNDMSSVISGSAPCAAVGVLFARGTFDSGNIGVWVGPDFNDALKSNIPSVAVEGVDPTAYPATLDSYLSEGGSNSGAQSMAQTAQAYVQKCPNAALVIAGWSQGALVAHKALDQLDDATRGKVAGLVTFGDPWHLFSDETPSVTTQGYCVTGTVFDPLCANLPSDFKLPTSVDDIVGPFKDLPSAVQGWEQTKAAASLVEQFPGELSDAWDGFVQNLQQGGIQRAMLTPQHFTYGNNGMASQAAQYIAGLDMVKAAQA
;
A
#
# COMPACT_ATOMS: atom_id res chain seq x y z
N MET A 1 26.57 20.91 -53.69
CA MET A 1 26.00 19.57 -53.47
C MET A 1 26.86 18.87 -52.42
N LYS A 2 26.50 18.98 -51.12
CA LYS A 2 27.20 18.33 -50.00
C LYS A 2 26.26 17.29 -49.42
N LEU A 3 26.61 16.00 -49.57
CA LEU A 3 25.94 14.89 -48.88
C LEU A 3 26.43 14.86 -47.42
N PHE A 4 25.50 14.87 -46.47
CA PHE A 4 25.75 14.47 -45.08
C PHE A 4 25.17 13.06 -44.90
N LEU A 5 26.04 12.09 -44.60
CA LEU A 5 25.66 10.75 -44.15
C LEU A 5 25.44 10.82 -42.63
N ALA A 6 24.19 10.70 -42.18
CA ALA A 6 23.86 10.50 -40.78
C ALA A 6 23.90 8.99 -40.46
N SER A 7 24.76 8.59 -39.54
CA SER A 7 24.81 7.25 -38.96
C SER A 7 23.59 7.05 -38.04
N LEU A 8 22.72 6.09 -38.37
CA LEU A 8 21.72 5.57 -37.45
C LEU A 8 22.41 4.66 -36.43
N ALA A 9 22.57 5.13 -35.20
CA ALA A 9 22.84 4.26 -34.06
C ALA A 9 21.49 3.73 -33.54
N THR A 10 21.20 2.47 -33.83
CA THR A 10 20.03 1.76 -33.30
C THR A 10 20.26 1.53 -31.81
N TYR A 11 19.53 2.24 -30.94
CA TYR A 11 19.47 1.92 -29.52
C TYR A 11 18.70 0.61 -29.35
N LEU A 12 19.40 -0.50 -29.07
CA LEU A 12 18.77 -1.68 -28.51
C LEU A 12 18.39 -1.37 -27.06
N THR A 13 17.11 -1.19 -26.80
CA THR A 13 16.59 -1.20 -25.43
C THR A 13 16.67 -2.63 -24.90
N PHE A 14 17.59 -2.90 -23.98
CA PHE A 14 17.55 -4.10 -23.16
C PHE A 14 16.30 -4.01 -22.27
N THR A 15 15.22 -4.68 -22.67
CA THR A 15 14.13 -4.99 -21.75
C THR A 15 14.66 -6.06 -20.81
N SER A 16 15.10 -5.69 -19.61
CA SER A 16 15.28 -6.65 -18.54
C SER A 16 13.92 -7.27 -18.27
N ALA A 17 13.68 -8.48 -18.77
CA ALA A 17 12.53 -9.28 -18.37
C ALA A 17 12.69 -9.54 -16.87
N THR A 18 12.00 -8.77 -16.05
CA THR A 18 11.85 -9.08 -14.63
C THR A 18 11.19 -10.46 -14.56
N PRO A 19 11.79 -11.44 -13.87
CA PRO A 19 11.19 -12.75 -13.76
C PRO A 19 9.81 -12.59 -13.12
N VAL A 20 8.77 -13.07 -13.81
CA VAL A 20 7.40 -13.12 -13.30
C VAL A 20 7.41 -13.93 -12.02
N ARG A 21 7.20 -13.29 -10.86
CA ARG A 21 7.13 -13.98 -9.57
C ARG A 21 5.93 -14.95 -9.58
N ARG A 22 6.21 -16.22 -9.29
CA ARG A 22 5.20 -17.14 -8.73
C ARG A 22 4.96 -16.65 -7.30
N GLY A 23 3.71 -16.35 -6.94
CA GLY A 23 3.31 -15.54 -5.77
C GLY A 23 4.05 -15.87 -4.48
N GLY A 24 4.38 -14.81 -3.72
CA GLY A 24 4.82 -14.92 -2.34
C GLY A 24 3.64 -15.17 -1.40
N ASP A 25 3.93 -15.55 -0.15
CA ASP A 25 2.92 -15.71 0.90
C ASP A 25 2.17 -14.38 1.11
N ASP A 26 0.85 -14.40 1.15
CA ASP A 26 -0.01 -13.22 1.37
C ASP A 26 -0.28 -12.96 2.86
N THR A 27 0.37 -13.76 3.71
CA THR A 27 0.21 -13.77 5.16
C THR A 27 1.56 -13.79 5.86
N VAL A 28 1.84 -12.80 6.73
CA VAL A 28 3.08 -12.69 7.50
C VAL A 28 2.77 -12.31 8.94
N ASN A 29 3.32 -13.06 9.90
CA ASN A 29 3.01 -12.99 11.34
C ASN A 29 4.29 -12.98 12.21
N ASP A 30 5.34 -12.28 11.76
CA ASP A 30 6.64 -12.31 12.44
C ASP A 30 6.55 -11.64 13.83
N MET A 31 5.84 -10.51 13.95
CA MET A 31 5.68 -9.80 15.23
C MET A 31 4.82 -10.61 16.20
N SER A 32 3.78 -11.28 15.72
CA SER A 32 2.96 -12.20 16.52
C SER A 32 3.80 -13.35 17.10
N SER A 33 4.75 -13.87 16.31
CA SER A 33 5.71 -14.89 16.79
C SER A 33 6.61 -14.34 17.90
N VAL A 34 7.05 -13.09 17.80
CA VAL A 34 7.83 -12.43 18.86
C VAL A 34 7.01 -12.17 20.12
N ILE A 35 5.78 -11.66 19.98
CA ILE A 35 4.87 -11.35 21.10
C ILE A 35 4.58 -12.62 21.90
N SER A 36 4.27 -13.72 21.23
CA SER A 36 4.02 -15.04 21.86
C SER A 36 5.27 -15.68 22.47
N GLY A 37 6.48 -15.16 22.17
CA GLY A 37 7.76 -15.68 22.66
C GLY A 37 8.28 -16.87 21.88
N SER A 38 7.70 -17.19 20.71
CA SER A 38 8.21 -18.24 19.82
C SER A 38 9.36 -17.76 18.92
N ALA A 39 9.60 -16.45 18.85
CA ALA A 39 10.75 -15.82 18.19
C ALA A 39 11.40 -14.73 19.08
N PRO A 40 12.72 -14.45 18.93
CA PRO A 40 13.38 -13.34 19.62
C PRO A 40 12.96 -11.99 19.03
N CYS A 41 13.14 -10.90 19.80
CA CYS A 41 12.92 -9.54 19.29
C CYS A 41 13.75 -9.25 18.05
N ALA A 42 13.13 -8.58 17.07
CA ALA A 42 13.84 -7.95 15.97
C ALA A 42 14.16 -6.50 16.33
N ALA A 43 15.20 -5.94 15.71
CA ALA A 43 15.54 -4.52 15.87
C ALA A 43 14.47 -3.60 15.28
N VAL A 44 13.78 -4.06 14.23
CA VAL A 44 12.76 -3.29 13.51
C VAL A 44 11.47 -4.09 13.42
N GLY A 45 10.36 -3.51 13.87
CA GLY A 45 9.01 -4.00 13.59
C GLY A 45 8.38 -3.19 12.45
N VAL A 46 7.80 -3.86 11.46
CA VAL A 46 7.07 -3.21 10.36
C VAL A 46 5.65 -3.75 10.31
N LEU A 47 4.68 -2.91 10.60
CA LEU A 47 3.26 -3.23 10.45
C LEU A 47 2.79 -2.78 9.07
N PHE A 48 2.06 -3.65 8.37
CA PHE A 48 1.58 -3.39 7.02
C PHE A 48 0.07 -3.64 6.91
N ALA A 49 -0.68 -2.61 6.51
CA ALA A 49 -2.09 -2.75 6.17
C ALA A 49 -2.27 -2.91 4.65
N ARG A 50 -2.90 -4.02 4.25
CA ARG A 50 -3.20 -4.34 2.85
C ARG A 50 -4.33 -3.49 2.25
N GLY A 51 -4.53 -3.55 0.94
CA GLY A 51 -5.50 -2.75 0.20
C GLY A 51 -6.88 -3.39 0.18
N THR A 52 -7.86 -2.66 -0.37
CA THR A 52 -9.22 -3.17 -0.52
C THR A 52 -9.23 -4.47 -1.33
N PHE A 53 -9.98 -5.47 -0.86
CA PHE A 53 -10.12 -6.81 -1.45
C PHE A 53 -8.89 -7.70 -1.43
N ASP A 54 -7.80 -7.28 -0.79
CA ASP A 54 -6.63 -8.14 -0.66
C ASP A 54 -6.94 -9.36 0.22
N SER A 55 -6.41 -10.51 -0.18
CA SER A 55 -6.40 -11.73 0.64
C SER A 55 -5.32 -11.68 1.73
N GLY A 56 -5.34 -12.66 2.63
CA GLY A 56 -4.36 -12.78 3.71
C GLY A 56 -4.32 -11.55 4.62
N ASN A 57 -3.15 -11.22 5.15
CA ASN A 57 -2.95 -10.05 6.00
C ASN A 57 -2.02 -8.98 5.38
N ILE A 58 -1.23 -9.33 4.36
CA ILE A 58 -0.40 -8.40 3.58
C ILE A 58 -0.81 -8.31 2.09
N GLY A 59 -1.74 -9.15 1.62
CA GLY A 59 -2.21 -9.12 0.25
C GLY A 59 -1.24 -9.71 -0.77
N VAL A 60 -1.61 -9.61 -2.05
CA VAL A 60 -0.83 -10.18 -3.17
C VAL A 60 -0.15 -9.13 -4.06
N TRP A 61 -0.46 -7.84 -3.85
CA TRP A 61 0.05 -6.75 -4.68
C TRP A 61 1.37 -6.21 -4.15
N VAL A 62 1.30 -5.40 -3.11
CA VAL A 62 2.46 -4.65 -2.58
C VAL A 62 3.16 -5.42 -1.47
N GLY A 63 2.38 -6.08 -0.60
CA GLY A 63 2.87 -6.74 0.61
C GLY A 63 4.03 -7.72 0.36
N PRO A 64 3.91 -8.71 -0.54
CA PRO A 64 4.95 -9.72 -0.72
C PRO A 64 6.28 -9.13 -1.20
N ASP A 65 6.23 -8.24 -2.19
CA ASP A 65 7.43 -7.57 -2.72
C ASP A 65 8.06 -6.63 -1.67
N PHE A 66 7.23 -5.94 -0.88
CA PHE A 66 7.69 -5.09 0.20
C PHE A 66 8.32 -5.89 1.35
N ASN A 67 7.69 -6.99 1.79
CA ASN A 67 8.22 -7.89 2.80
C ASN A 67 9.59 -8.46 2.38
N ASP A 68 9.72 -8.92 1.13
CA ASP A 68 11.00 -9.43 0.62
C ASP A 68 12.07 -8.35 0.55
N ALA A 69 11.69 -7.14 0.12
CA ALA A 69 12.60 -6.00 0.07
C ALA A 69 13.06 -5.61 1.49
N LEU A 70 12.17 -5.60 2.48
CA LEU A 70 12.51 -5.36 3.89
C LEU A 70 13.51 -6.39 4.40
N LYS A 71 13.21 -7.69 4.22
CA LYS A 71 14.09 -8.80 4.64
C LYS A 71 15.44 -8.78 3.94
N SER A 72 15.52 -8.21 2.74
CA SER A 72 16.78 -8.05 1.99
C SER A 72 17.61 -6.84 2.42
N ASN A 73 16.99 -5.78 2.94
CA ASN A 73 17.68 -4.52 3.27
C ASN A 73 17.90 -4.33 4.79
N ILE A 74 17.13 -5.03 5.64
CA ILE A 74 17.13 -4.87 7.10
C ILE A 74 17.40 -6.24 7.73
N PRO A 75 18.63 -6.50 8.23
CA PRO A 75 19.01 -7.81 8.75
C PRO A 75 18.15 -8.34 9.91
N SER A 76 17.60 -7.44 10.73
CA SER A 76 16.76 -7.79 11.89
C SER A 76 15.41 -7.08 11.79
N VAL A 77 14.51 -7.64 10.98
CA VAL A 77 13.15 -7.12 10.77
C VAL A 77 12.11 -8.18 11.07
N ALA A 78 11.05 -7.78 11.77
CA ALA A 78 9.81 -8.55 11.93
C ALA A 78 8.69 -7.79 11.20
N VAL A 79 8.07 -8.43 10.21
CA VAL A 79 6.95 -7.87 9.45
C VAL A 79 5.64 -8.48 9.96
N GLU A 80 4.58 -7.69 10.02
CA GLU A 80 3.26 -8.15 10.45
C GLU A 80 2.17 -7.49 9.61
N GLY A 81 1.29 -8.32 9.03
CA GLY A 81 0.06 -7.83 8.43
C GLY A 81 -1.03 -7.62 9.48
N VAL A 82 -1.98 -6.72 9.21
CA VAL A 82 -3.11 -6.49 10.12
C VAL A 82 -4.06 -7.69 10.13
N ASP A 83 -4.51 -8.11 11.32
CA ASP A 83 -5.40 -9.26 11.51
C ASP A 83 -6.60 -9.19 10.56
N PRO A 84 -6.80 -10.19 9.68
CA PRO A 84 -7.87 -10.17 8.67
C PRO A 84 -9.27 -10.21 9.29
N THR A 85 -9.43 -10.66 10.54
CA THR A 85 -10.72 -10.64 11.24
C THR A 85 -11.11 -9.24 11.70
N ALA A 86 -10.12 -8.43 12.11
CA ALA A 86 -10.32 -7.03 12.48
C ALA A 86 -10.27 -6.09 11.27
N TYR A 87 -9.54 -6.48 10.22
CA TYR A 87 -9.40 -5.76 8.96
C TYR A 87 -9.76 -6.65 7.76
N PRO A 88 -11.04 -6.76 7.41
CA PRO A 88 -11.47 -7.52 6.24
C PRO A 88 -11.15 -6.83 4.90
N ALA A 89 -10.76 -5.55 4.93
CA ALA A 89 -10.41 -4.73 3.77
C ALA A 89 -11.55 -4.59 2.73
N THR A 90 -12.75 -4.25 3.18
CA THR A 90 -13.94 -4.10 2.31
C THR A 90 -14.03 -2.72 1.67
N LEU A 91 -14.76 -2.61 0.55
CA LEU A 91 -15.03 -1.33 -0.09
C LEU A 91 -15.90 -0.41 0.78
N ASP A 92 -16.84 -0.97 1.53
CA ASP A 92 -17.68 -0.20 2.45
C ASP A 92 -16.81 0.57 3.46
N SER A 93 -15.91 -0.10 4.18
CA SER A 93 -15.05 0.58 5.16
C SER A 93 -14.06 1.58 4.54
N TYR A 94 -13.69 1.41 3.26
CA TYR A 94 -12.96 2.44 2.53
C TYR A 94 -13.80 3.71 2.34
N LEU A 95 -15.05 3.57 1.87
CA LEU A 95 -15.91 4.70 1.49
C LEU A 95 -16.59 5.38 2.69
N SER A 96 -17.11 4.59 3.62
CA SER A 96 -17.93 5.08 4.74
C SER A 96 -17.09 5.56 5.91
N GLU A 97 -15.93 4.94 6.14
CA GLU A 97 -15.05 5.29 7.24
C GLU A 97 -13.81 6.07 6.81
N GLY A 98 -13.46 6.08 5.52
CA GLY A 98 -12.15 6.58 5.06
C GLY A 98 -11.02 5.65 5.51
N GLY A 99 -11.22 4.35 5.33
CA GLY A 99 -10.34 3.28 5.83
C GLY A 99 -10.82 2.72 7.16
N SER A 100 -10.74 1.39 7.31
CA SER A 100 -11.27 0.65 8.45
C SER A 100 -10.74 1.13 9.80
N ASN A 101 -11.64 1.58 10.68
CA ASN A 101 -11.32 1.97 12.06
C ASN A 101 -10.90 0.76 12.91
N SER A 102 -11.57 -0.40 12.73
CA SER A 102 -11.21 -1.64 13.44
C SER A 102 -9.85 -2.18 13.00
N GLY A 103 -9.51 -2.04 11.71
CA GLY A 103 -8.18 -2.36 11.21
C GLY A 103 -7.10 -1.45 11.80
N ALA A 104 -7.37 -0.14 11.87
CA ALA A 104 -6.44 0.81 12.47
C ALA A 104 -6.22 0.53 13.97
N GLN A 105 -7.29 0.17 14.68
CA GLN A 105 -7.23 -0.22 16.08
C GLN A 105 -6.42 -1.51 16.28
N SER A 106 -6.65 -2.52 15.46
CA SER A 106 -5.88 -3.78 15.50
C SER A 106 -4.40 -3.53 15.24
N MET A 107 -4.06 -2.73 14.23
CA MET A 107 -2.68 -2.35 13.92
C MET A 107 -2.01 -1.62 15.09
N ALA A 108 -2.70 -0.67 15.72
CA ALA A 108 -2.21 0.05 16.89
C ALA A 108 -1.99 -0.87 18.11
N GLN A 109 -2.91 -1.81 18.35
CA GLN A 109 -2.80 -2.80 19.43
C GLN A 109 -1.58 -3.72 19.23
N THR A 110 -1.35 -4.18 18.00
CA THR A 110 -0.17 -4.99 17.69
C THR A 110 1.12 -4.20 17.84
N ALA A 111 1.14 -2.92 17.45
CA ALA A 111 2.28 -2.02 17.68
C ALA A 111 2.62 -1.90 19.17
N GLN A 112 1.60 -1.63 20.00
CA GLN A 112 1.75 -1.49 21.45
C GLN A 112 2.24 -2.80 22.09
N ALA A 113 1.64 -3.94 21.73
CA ALA A 113 2.04 -5.25 22.22
C ALA A 113 3.50 -5.58 21.86
N TYR A 114 3.91 -5.24 20.63
CA TYR A 114 5.28 -5.46 20.19
C TYR A 114 6.28 -4.57 20.92
N VAL A 115 5.99 -3.27 21.10
CA VAL A 115 6.88 -2.36 21.86
C VAL A 115 6.97 -2.75 23.33
N GLN A 116 5.89 -3.24 23.94
CA GLN A 116 5.94 -3.79 25.30
C GLN A 116 6.88 -5.01 25.38
N LYS A 117 6.86 -5.87 24.37
CA LYS A 117 7.75 -7.05 24.30
C LYS A 117 9.19 -6.68 23.96
N CYS A 118 9.37 -5.71 23.07
CA CYS A 118 10.63 -5.32 22.44
C CYS A 118 10.84 -3.80 22.57
N PRO A 119 11.13 -3.28 23.78
CA PRO A 119 11.17 -1.84 24.04
C PRO A 119 12.30 -1.09 23.32
N ASN A 120 13.29 -1.82 22.79
CA ASN A 120 14.40 -1.25 22.03
C ASN A 120 14.14 -1.23 20.52
N ALA A 121 13.06 -1.85 20.04
CA ALA A 121 12.78 -1.91 18.62
C ALA A 121 12.31 -0.55 18.08
N ALA A 122 12.70 -0.24 16.85
CA ALA A 122 12.07 0.80 16.05
C ALA A 122 10.82 0.24 15.36
N LEU A 123 9.77 1.05 15.24
CA LEU A 123 8.54 0.71 14.52
C LEU A 123 8.44 1.49 13.21
N VAL A 124 7.95 0.83 12.17
CA VAL A 124 7.46 1.47 10.96
C VAL A 124 6.01 1.08 10.77
N ILE A 125 5.18 2.08 10.53
CA ILE A 125 3.77 1.88 10.17
C ILE A 125 3.68 2.06 8.66
N ALA A 126 3.07 1.10 7.97
CA ALA A 126 2.97 1.12 6.52
C ALA A 126 1.63 0.62 6.02
N GLY A 127 1.25 1.05 4.82
CA GLY A 127 0.05 0.55 4.19
C GLY A 127 -0.08 0.96 2.74
N TRP A 128 -0.96 0.28 1.99
CA TRP A 128 -1.22 0.62 0.59
C TRP A 128 -2.71 0.76 0.29
N SER A 129 -3.08 1.67 -0.59
CA SER A 129 -4.48 1.95 -0.93
C SER A 129 -5.32 2.28 0.32
N GLN A 130 -6.44 1.59 0.55
CA GLN A 130 -7.19 1.64 1.82
C GLN A 130 -6.29 1.41 3.05
N GLY A 131 -5.32 0.50 2.96
CA GLY A 131 -4.37 0.23 4.02
C GLY A 131 -3.49 1.44 4.38
N ALA A 132 -3.24 2.36 3.44
CA ALA A 132 -2.56 3.62 3.77
C ALA A 132 -3.42 4.46 4.71
N LEU A 133 -4.74 4.56 4.46
CA LEU A 133 -5.68 5.24 5.36
C LEU A 133 -5.71 4.59 6.75
N VAL A 134 -5.71 3.25 6.79
CA VAL A 134 -5.62 2.47 8.04
C VAL A 134 -4.33 2.80 8.80
N ALA A 135 -3.20 2.88 8.09
CA ALA A 135 -1.90 3.23 8.67
C ALA A 135 -1.87 4.66 9.23
N HIS A 136 -2.44 5.65 8.53
CA HIS A 136 -2.62 7.01 9.06
C HIS A 136 -3.42 7.00 10.36
N LYS A 137 -4.60 6.39 10.34
CA LYS A 137 -5.48 6.30 11.52
C LYS A 137 -4.86 5.54 12.69
N ALA A 138 -4.05 4.51 12.42
CA ALA A 138 -3.38 3.75 13.46
C ALA A 138 -2.42 4.63 14.27
N LEU A 139 -1.73 5.58 13.63
CA LEU A 139 -0.81 6.52 14.31
C LEU A 139 -1.52 7.35 15.37
N ASP A 140 -2.75 7.78 15.11
CA ASP A 140 -3.55 8.57 16.05
C ASP A 140 -4.02 7.76 17.25
N GLN A 141 -4.12 6.44 17.09
CA GLN A 141 -4.55 5.49 18.12
C GLN A 141 -3.38 4.92 18.96
N LEU A 142 -2.13 5.26 18.64
CA LEU A 142 -0.98 4.88 19.45
C LEU A 142 -0.94 5.67 20.77
N ASP A 143 -0.53 5.00 21.85
CA ASP A 143 -0.10 5.69 23.06
C ASP A 143 1.25 6.42 22.82
N ASP A 144 1.56 7.39 23.69
CA ASP A 144 2.76 8.23 23.51
C ASP A 144 4.06 7.42 23.57
N ALA A 145 4.09 6.35 24.36
CA ALA A 145 5.27 5.49 24.50
C ALA A 145 5.57 4.74 23.20
N THR A 146 4.55 4.18 22.56
CA THR A 146 4.63 3.45 21.29
C THR A 146 4.83 4.42 20.14
N ARG A 147 4.14 5.58 20.15
CA ARG A 147 4.35 6.65 19.16
C ARG A 147 5.80 7.14 19.15
N GLY A 148 6.43 7.24 20.34
CA GLY A 148 7.86 7.56 20.47
C GLY A 148 8.82 6.52 19.86
N LYS A 149 8.33 5.34 19.47
CA LYS A 149 9.09 4.30 18.76
C LYS A 149 8.82 4.26 17.26
N VAL A 150 7.91 5.09 16.74
CA VAL A 150 7.63 5.13 15.30
C VAL A 150 8.72 5.92 14.57
N ALA A 151 9.51 5.23 13.77
CA ALA A 151 10.55 5.79 12.92
C ALA A 151 9.98 6.52 11.69
N GLY A 152 8.81 6.08 11.19
CA GLY A 152 8.12 6.74 10.11
C GLY A 152 6.87 6.01 9.61
N LEU A 153 6.12 6.73 8.78
CA LEU A 153 4.97 6.23 8.01
C LEU A 153 5.39 6.03 6.55
N VAL A 154 5.13 4.85 5.99
CA VAL A 154 5.42 4.55 4.58
C VAL A 154 4.17 4.08 3.86
N THR A 155 3.75 4.81 2.82
CA THR A 155 2.49 4.53 2.13
C THR A 155 2.68 4.33 0.63
N PHE A 156 1.81 3.52 0.01
CA PHE A 156 1.78 3.28 -1.44
C PHE A 156 0.37 3.53 -1.98
N GLY A 157 0.23 4.33 -3.03
CA GLY A 157 -1.08 4.67 -3.58
C GLY A 157 -2.00 5.33 -2.55
N ASP A 158 -1.42 6.23 -1.74
CA ASP A 158 -2.05 6.81 -0.56
C ASP A 158 -3.17 7.81 -0.89
N PRO A 159 -4.45 7.51 -0.57
CA PRO A 159 -5.57 8.42 -0.82
C PRO A 159 -5.88 9.36 0.33
N TRP A 160 -5.03 9.47 1.36
CA TRP A 160 -5.32 10.23 2.58
C TRP A 160 -5.79 11.66 2.32
N HIS A 161 -5.16 12.37 1.38
CA HIS A 161 -5.53 13.74 1.00
C HIS A 161 -6.97 13.88 0.47
N LEU A 162 -7.59 12.77 0.02
CA LEU A 162 -8.97 12.76 -0.40
C LEU A 162 -9.94 12.68 0.78
N PHE A 163 -9.49 12.24 1.96
CA PHE A 163 -10.32 12.01 3.15
C PHE A 163 -10.02 12.98 4.29
N SER A 164 -8.81 13.52 4.35
CA SER A 164 -8.35 14.40 5.42
C SER A 164 -7.31 15.40 4.91
N ASP A 165 -7.34 16.61 5.49
CA ASP A 165 -6.31 17.64 5.30
C ASP A 165 -5.19 17.54 6.35
N GLU A 166 -5.28 16.59 7.28
CA GLU A 166 -4.33 16.44 8.38
C GLU A 166 -2.99 15.88 7.88
N THR A 167 -1.91 16.49 8.36
CA THR A 167 -0.55 16.00 8.10
C THR A 167 -0.09 15.09 9.25
N PRO A 168 0.45 13.88 8.97
CA PRO A 168 0.99 13.02 10.02
C PRO A 168 2.07 13.72 10.84
N SER A 169 2.08 13.46 12.15
CA SER A 169 3.06 14.02 13.08
C SER A 169 4.43 13.30 13.06
N VAL A 170 4.57 12.29 12.21
CA VAL A 170 5.79 11.48 12.04
C VAL A 170 6.38 11.71 10.65
N THR A 171 7.65 11.35 10.47
CA THR A 171 8.28 11.36 9.14
C THR A 171 7.51 10.45 8.18
N THR A 172 7.04 10.99 7.06
CA THR A 172 6.22 10.25 6.09
C THR A 172 6.91 10.16 4.72
N GLN A 173 6.85 8.98 4.11
CA GLN A 173 7.24 8.76 2.72
C GLN A 173 6.13 8.06 1.96
N GLY A 174 5.47 8.80 1.06
CA GLY A 174 4.47 8.26 0.14
C GLY A 174 5.08 7.87 -1.20
N TYR A 175 4.60 6.78 -1.77
CA TYR A 175 4.93 6.30 -3.10
C TYR A 175 3.67 6.35 -3.97
N CYS A 176 3.73 7.12 -5.06
CA CYS A 176 2.60 7.36 -5.95
C CYS A 176 3.05 7.34 -7.41
N VAL A 177 2.33 6.61 -8.27
CA VAL A 177 2.58 6.66 -9.72
C VAL A 177 2.10 8.00 -10.25
N THR A 178 3.02 8.80 -10.78
CA THR A 178 2.77 10.16 -11.28
C THR A 178 3.26 10.30 -12.73
N GLY A 179 2.87 11.37 -13.42
CA GLY A 179 3.29 11.66 -14.79
C GLY A 179 2.13 11.63 -15.78
N THR A 180 2.41 11.27 -17.04
CA THR A 180 1.38 11.21 -18.10
C THR A 180 0.35 10.11 -17.88
N VAL A 181 0.74 9.05 -17.19
CA VAL A 181 -0.15 8.00 -16.71
C VAL A 181 0.07 7.94 -15.21
N PHE A 182 -0.97 8.25 -14.44
CA PHE A 182 -0.85 8.48 -13.01
C PHE A 182 -1.95 7.74 -12.26
N ASP A 183 -1.72 7.55 -10.97
CA ASP A 183 -2.71 7.02 -10.06
C ASP A 183 -3.51 8.18 -9.45
N PRO A 184 -4.78 8.36 -9.83
CA PRO A 184 -5.61 9.47 -9.37
C PRO A 184 -5.99 9.34 -7.90
N LEU A 185 -5.79 8.19 -7.24
CA LEU A 185 -6.07 8.10 -5.81
C LEU A 185 -5.04 8.85 -4.97
N CYS A 186 -3.79 8.92 -5.41
CA CYS A 186 -2.71 9.56 -4.65
C CYS A 186 -2.11 10.80 -5.31
N ALA A 187 -2.30 10.98 -6.62
CA ALA A 187 -1.80 12.14 -7.35
C ALA A 187 -2.86 13.24 -7.44
N ASN A 188 -2.40 14.49 -7.46
CA ASN A 188 -3.26 15.63 -7.81
C ASN A 188 -3.75 15.48 -9.26
N LEU A 189 -5.05 15.65 -9.47
CA LEU A 189 -5.62 15.66 -10.82
C LEU A 189 -5.11 16.88 -11.60
N PRO A 190 -4.69 16.71 -12.87
CA PRO A 190 -4.45 17.83 -13.77
C PRO A 190 -5.69 18.73 -13.89
N SER A 191 -5.50 20.04 -14.06
CA SER A 191 -6.61 21.00 -14.15
C SER A 191 -7.54 20.76 -15.36
N ASP A 192 -7.04 20.08 -16.39
CA ASP A 192 -7.78 19.69 -17.59
C ASP A 192 -8.29 18.23 -17.55
N PHE A 193 -8.11 17.55 -16.41
CA PHE A 193 -8.58 16.18 -16.23
C PHE A 193 -10.11 16.14 -16.29
N LYS A 194 -10.63 15.31 -17.20
CA LYS A 194 -12.07 15.12 -17.33
C LYS A 194 -12.52 14.04 -16.36
N LEU A 195 -13.30 14.45 -15.37
CA LEU A 195 -13.92 13.51 -14.44
C LEU A 195 -14.82 12.52 -15.20
N PRO A 196 -14.84 11.24 -14.79
CA PRO A 196 -15.76 10.25 -15.35
C PRO A 196 -17.21 10.73 -15.18
N THR A 197 -18.05 10.50 -16.18
CA THR A 197 -19.44 10.98 -16.21
C THR A 197 -20.47 9.88 -16.02
N SER A 198 -20.03 8.62 -15.99
CA SER A 198 -20.89 7.44 -15.86
C SER A 198 -20.22 6.37 -14.99
N VAL A 199 -21.02 5.42 -14.49
CA VAL A 199 -20.50 4.23 -13.78
C VAL A 199 -19.58 3.43 -14.70
N ASP A 200 -19.90 3.32 -15.99
CA ASP A 200 -19.04 2.65 -16.98
C ASP A 200 -17.67 3.33 -17.14
N ASP A 201 -17.57 4.64 -16.96
CA ASP A 201 -16.27 5.34 -16.95
C ASP A 201 -15.44 5.00 -15.70
N ILE A 202 -16.09 4.58 -14.61
CA ILE A 202 -15.45 4.15 -13.36
C ILE A 202 -15.09 2.67 -13.43
N VAL A 203 -16.01 1.80 -13.87
CA VAL A 203 -15.82 0.33 -13.90
C VAL A 203 -15.15 -0.17 -15.17
N GLY A 204 -15.17 0.61 -16.25
CA GLY A 204 -14.57 0.25 -17.54
C GLY A 204 -13.08 -0.11 -17.43
N PRO A 205 -12.25 0.73 -16.81
CA PRO A 205 -10.82 0.44 -16.60
C PRO A 205 -10.55 -0.86 -15.82
N PHE A 206 -11.46 -1.29 -14.95
CA PHE A 206 -11.32 -2.54 -14.20
C PHE A 206 -11.41 -3.78 -15.10
N LYS A 207 -12.13 -3.71 -16.22
CA LYS A 207 -12.25 -4.85 -17.15
C LYS A 207 -10.92 -5.24 -17.78
N ASP A 208 -10.00 -4.28 -17.91
CA ASP A 208 -8.68 -4.49 -18.49
C ASP A 208 -7.62 -4.88 -17.45
N LEU A 209 -7.94 -4.81 -16.16
CA LEU A 209 -7.01 -5.02 -15.04
C LEU A 209 -6.30 -6.39 -15.09
N PRO A 210 -6.97 -7.53 -15.36
CA PRO A 210 -6.31 -8.83 -15.46
C PRO A 210 -5.20 -8.90 -16.51
N SER A 211 -5.27 -8.07 -17.55
CA SER A 211 -4.27 -7.99 -18.62
C SER A 211 -3.11 -7.03 -18.31
N ALA A 212 -3.30 -6.12 -17.36
CA ALA A 212 -2.32 -5.11 -16.98
C ALA A 212 -1.38 -5.56 -15.83
N VAL A 213 -1.74 -6.66 -15.15
CA VAL A 213 -1.04 -7.14 -13.96
C VAL A 213 -0.12 -8.31 -14.29
N GLN A 214 0.93 -8.49 -13.49
CA GLN A 214 1.99 -9.46 -13.78
C GLN A 214 1.99 -10.59 -12.74
N GLY A 215 1.94 -11.83 -13.22
CA GLY A 215 2.04 -13.01 -12.35
C GLY A 215 0.69 -13.60 -11.95
N TRP A 216 0.72 -14.89 -11.61
CA TRP A 216 -0.49 -15.71 -11.52
C TRP A 216 -1.45 -15.30 -10.40
N GLU A 217 -0.92 -14.98 -9.20
CA GLU A 217 -1.77 -14.59 -8.06
C GLU A 217 -2.36 -13.18 -8.25
N GLN A 218 -1.61 -12.25 -8.83
CA GLN A 218 -2.12 -10.91 -9.19
C GLN A 218 -3.18 -10.99 -10.29
N THR A 219 -2.99 -11.84 -11.30
CA THR A 219 -4.02 -12.07 -12.34
C THR A 219 -5.30 -12.65 -11.74
N LYS A 220 -5.21 -13.60 -10.81
CA LYS A 220 -6.39 -14.11 -10.10
C LYS A 220 -7.06 -13.04 -9.25
N ALA A 221 -6.28 -12.27 -8.48
CA ALA A 221 -6.83 -11.20 -7.66
C ALA A 221 -7.50 -10.12 -8.51
N ALA A 222 -6.91 -9.75 -9.65
CA ALA A 222 -7.55 -8.85 -10.62
C ALA A 222 -8.85 -9.44 -11.19
N ALA A 223 -8.87 -10.73 -11.54
CA ALA A 223 -10.08 -11.39 -12.03
C ALA A 223 -11.18 -11.44 -10.95
N SER A 224 -10.80 -11.74 -9.70
CA SER A 224 -11.68 -11.74 -8.53
C SER A 224 -12.24 -10.35 -8.26
N LEU A 225 -11.41 -9.30 -8.38
CA LEU A 225 -11.84 -7.91 -8.24
C LEU A 225 -12.89 -7.55 -9.30
N VAL A 226 -12.67 -7.93 -10.56
CA VAL A 226 -13.65 -7.70 -11.64
C VAL A 226 -14.99 -8.38 -11.35
N GLU A 227 -14.98 -9.56 -10.73
CA GLU A 227 -16.19 -10.31 -10.38
C GLU A 227 -16.90 -9.76 -9.14
N GLN A 228 -16.17 -9.39 -8.10
CA GLN A 228 -16.72 -8.96 -6.80
C GLN A 228 -17.13 -7.49 -6.78
N PHE A 229 -16.41 -6.63 -7.49
CA PHE A 229 -16.59 -5.18 -7.42
C PHE A 229 -18.03 -4.72 -7.73
N PRO A 230 -18.76 -5.29 -8.73
CA PRO A 230 -20.16 -4.90 -8.95
C PRO A 230 -21.10 -5.19 -7.78
N GLY A 231 -20.92 -6.32 -7.09
CA GLY A 231 -21.73 -6.67 -5.92
C GLY A 231 -21.40 -5.79 -4.71
N GLU A 232 -20.11 -5.64 -4.43
CA GLU A 232 -19.61 -4.78 -3.34
C GLU A 232 -19.94 -3.29 -3.55
N LEU A 233 -19.90 -2.81 -4.80
CA LEU A 233 -20.33 -1.45 -5.15
C LEU A 233 -21.84 -1.28 -4.95
N SER A 234 -22.64 -2.32 -5.23
CA SER A 234 -24.08 -2.31 -4.96
C SER A 234 -24.37 -2.25 -3.46
N ASP A 235 -23.62 -3.01 -2.65
CA ASP A 235 -23.79 -3.03 -1.20
C ASP A 235 -23.33 -1.70 -0.56
N ALA A 236 -22.26 -1.10 -1.09
CA ALA A 236 -21.74 0.19 -0.66
C ALA A 236 -22.40 1.40 -1.35
N TRP A 237 -23.51 1.20 -2.08
CA TRP A 237 -24.08 2.19 -3.00
C TRP A 237 -24.46 3.51 -2.33
N ASP A 238 -25.06 3.49 -1.14
CA ASP A 238 -25.45 4.70 -0.44
C ASP A 238 -24.23 5.54 -0.02
N GLY A 239 -23.16 4.88 0.45
CA GLY A 239 -21.89 5.53 0.77
C GLY A 239 -21.20 6.09 -0.49
N PHE A 240 -21.27 5.36 -1.59
CA PHE A 240 -20.78 5.81 -2.90
C PHE A 240 -21.50 7.07 -3.39
N VAL A 241 -22.84 7.10 -3.35
CA VAL A 241 -23.64 8.26 -3.77
C VAL A 241 -23.38 9.48 -2.88
N GLN A 242 -23.27 9.29 -1.56
CA GLN A 242 -22.92 10.39 -0.65
C GLN A 242 -21.52 10.96 -0.92
N ASN A 243 -20.54 10.09 -1.19
CA ASN A 243 -19.18 10.50 -1.55
C ASN A 243 -19.14 11.27 -2.88
N LEU A 244 -19.90 10.83 -3.90
CA LEU A 244 -20.00 11.54 -5.18
C LEU A 244 -20.55 12.96 -5.04
N GLN A 245 -21.53 13.17 -4.16
CA GLN A 245 -22.15 14.47 -3.93
C GLN A 245 -21.21 15.50 -3.28
N GLN A 246 -20.12 15.05 -2.65
CA GLN A 246 -19.12 15.91 -1.98
C GLN A 246 -17.84 16.13 -2.82
N GLY A 247 -17.90 15.89 -4.14
CA GLY A 247 -16.72 15.98 -5.02
C GLY A 247 -15.79 14.76 -4.95
N GLY A 248 -16.22 13.69 -4.25
CA GLY A 248 -15.44 12.48 -3.99
C GLY A 248 -15.34 11.49 -5.14
N ILE A 249 -15.63 11.87 -6.38
CA ILE A 249 -15.51 10.95 -7.52
C ILE A 249 -14.07 10.43 -7.67
N GLN A 250 -13.08 11.23 -7.29
CA GLN A 250 -11.68 10.83 -7.26
C GLN A 250 -11.42 9.64 -6.32
N ARG A 251 -12.15 9.53 -5.20
CA ARG A 251 -12.07 8.40 -4.26
C ARG A 251 -12.47 7.07 -4.91
N ALA A 252 -13.26 7.10 -5.99
CA ALA A 252 -13.68 5.91 -6.72
C ALA A 252 -12.84 5.63 -7.98
N MET A 253 -11.87 6.49 -8.31
CA MET A 253 -11.10 6.37 -9.54
C MET A 253 -9.94 5.37 -9.36
N LEU A 254 -10.23 4.09 -9.56
CA LEU A 254 -9.18 3.08 -9.61
C LEU A 254 -8.65 2.92 -11.04
N THR A 255 -7.34 2.88 -11.18
CA THR A 255 -6.68 2.69 -12.47
C THR A 255 -5.66 1.56 -12.37
N PRO A 256 -5.28 0.92 -13.49
CA PRO A 256 -4.24 -0.12 -13.47
C PRO A 256 -2.93 0.33 -12.81
N GLN A 257 -2.61 1.62 -12.87
CA GLN A 257 -1.40 2.21 -12.28
C GLN A 257 -1.35 2.01 -10.76
N HIS A 258 -2.50 2.01 -10.10
CA HIS A 258 -2.65 1.80 -8.66
C HIS A 258 -2.15 0.41 -8.20
N PHE A 259 -2.01 -0.56 -9.11
CA PHE A 259 -1.64 -1.94 -8.78
C PHE A 259 -0.17 -2.27 -9.05
N THR A 260 0.64 -1.27 -9.42
CA THR A 260 2.03 -1.49 -9.86
C THR A 260 3.08 -1.30 -8.76
N TYR A 261 2.70 -0.86 -7.56
CA TYR A 261 3.63 -0.45 -6.49
C TYR A 261 4.58 -1.56 -6.01
N GLY A 262 4.16 -2.83 -6.05
CA GLY A 262 5.01 -3.96 -5.67
C GLY A 262 6.16 -4.19 -6.65
N ASN A 263 5.90 -4.09 -7.95
CA ASN A 263 6.82 -4.55 -9.00
C ASN A 263 7.44 -3.42 -9.85
N ASN A 264 7.06 -2.16 -9.63
CA ASN A 264 7.64 -1.00 -10.32
C ASN A 264 8.93 -0.46 -9.67
N GLY A 265 9.45 -1.16 -8.64
CA GLY A 265 10.65 -0.78 -7.89
C GLY A 265 10.39 0.07 -6.64
N MET A 266 9.17 0.59 -6.44
CA MET A 266 8.85 1.41 -5.27
C MET A 266 8.92 0.62 -3.96
N ALA A 267 8.54 -0.66 -3.94
CA ALA A 267 8.72 -1.53 -2.77
C ALA A 267 10.20 -1.64 -2.33
N SER A 268 11.13 -1.72 -3.29
CA SER A 268 12.56 -1.75 -3.00
C SER A 268 13.08 -0.39 -2.52
N GLN A 269 12.63 0.71 -3.13
CA GLN A 269 12.96 2.06 -2.68
C GLN A 269 12.45 2.33 -1.26
N ALA A 270 11.24 1.87 -0.94
CA ALA A 270 10.65 1.94 0.39
C ALA A 270 11.49 1.22 1.45
N ALA A 271 11.93 -0.01 1.17
CA ALA A 271 12.78 -0.76 2.09
C ALA A 271 14.15 -0.06 2.31
N GLN A 272 14.75 0.48 1.25
CA GLN A 272 16.00 1.26 1.35
C GLN A 272 15.81 2.55 2.15
N TYR A 273 14.72 3.27 1.92
CA TYR A 273 14.35 4.45 2.68
C TYR A 273 14.21 4.12 4.18
N ILE A 274 13.48 3.05 4.51
CA ILE A 274 13.30 2.60 5.90
C ILE A 274 14.63 2.26 6.55
N ALA A 275 15.50 1.49 5.87
CA ALA A 275 16.83 1.16 6.37
C ALA A 275 17.69 2.42 6.63
N GLY A 276 17.40 3.51 5.91
CA GLY A 276 18.05 4.82 6.04
C GLY A 276 17.48 5.73 7.14
N LEU A 277 16.41 5.35 7.84
CA LEU A 277 15.87 6.15 8.95
C LEU A 277 16.79 6.10 10.17
N ASP A 278 16.98 7.23 10.86
CA ASP A 278 17.93 7.32 11.97
C ASP A 278 17.57 6.39 13.14
N MET A 279 16.27 6.29 13.47
CA MET A 279 15.81 5.37 14.52
C MET A 279 16.01 3.90 14.13
N VAL A 280 15.87 3.56 12.85
CA VAL A 280 16.11 2.21 12.33
C VAL A 280 17.61 1.87 12.33
N LYS A 281 18.47 2.80 11.93
CA LYS A 281 19.93 2.64 12.06
C LYS A 281 20.35 2.45 13.52
N ALA A 282 19.80 3.26 14.43
CA ALA A 282 20.11 3.19 15.85
C ALA A 282 19.67 1.89 16.51
N ALA A 283 18.51 1.34 16.14
CA ALA A 283 18.02 0.08 16.69
C ALA A 283 18.83 -1.15 16.24
N GLN A 284 19.56 -1.03 15.13
CA GLN A 284 20.41 -2.09 14.58
C GLN A 284 21.87 -2.04 15.03
N ALA A 285 22.27 -0.98 15.74
CA ALA A 285 23.64 -0.75 16.23
C ALA A 285 23.87 -1.41 17.59
#